data_AF-A0AA38PRH4-F1
#
_entry.id   AF-A0AA38PRH4-F1
#
_cell.length_a   1.000
_cell.length_b   1.000
_cell.length_c   1.000
_cell.angle_alpha   90.00
_cell.angle_beta   90.00
_cell.angle_gamma   90.00
#
_symmetry.space_group_name_H-M   'P 1'
#
loop_
_entity.id
_entity.type
_entity.pdbx_description
1 polymer ?
#
loop_
_entity_poly.entity_id
_entity_poly.type
_entity_poly.pdbx_seq_one_letter_code
_entity_poly.pdbx_strand_id
1 'polypeptide(L)'
;FVKDTTTVWRHLESQHAGEYKKSYSENGFQSMLPKDAKQHRQMAKEKLLQSTLDGNMVKVKPKVPVIPYSHANFLQATLEWMIATDQPLWALQHPAYQNMIHVASRAMTTIQIPNRKVTRQEIMNMFWKFIEDTKGRFNVMLHFSLFCFLFDISYSLLLAVQAHCRPHIYHM
;
A
#
# COMPACT_ATOMS: atom_id res chain seq x y z
N PHE A 1 48.93 -4.21 54.46
CA PHE A 1 47.95 -4.47 53.38
C PHE A 1 48.32 -3.58 52.20
N VAL A 2 48.72 -4.14 51.05
CA VAL A 2 49.06 -3.32 49.87
C VAL A 2 47.76 -2.83 49.25
N LYS A 3 47.56 -1.51 49.23
CA LYS A 3 46.28 -0.87 48.88
C LYS A 3 46.03 -0.79 47.37
N ASP A 4 47.04 -1.04 46.54
CA ASP A 4 46.98 -0.89 45.09
C ASP A 4 47.61 -2.10 44.38
N THR A 5 46.77 -2.95 43.81
CA THR A 5 47.21 -4.16 43.09
C THR A 5 47.86 -3.81 41.75
N THR A 6 47.63 -2.62 41.20
CA THR A 6 48.18 -2.20 39.91
C THR A 6 49.70 -2.04 39.96
N THR A 7 50.25 -1.70 41.12
CA THR A 7 51.68 -1.55 41.36
C THR A 7 52.41 -2.89 41.31
N VAL A 8 51.78 -3.95 41.82
CA VAL A 8 52.34 -5.31 41.80
C VAL A 8 52.40 -5.83 40.37
N TRP A 9 51.33 -5.66 39.59
CA TRP A 9 51.29 -6.10 38.19
C TRP A 9 52.29 -5.37 37.31
N ARG A 10 52.53 -4.07 37.54
CA ARG A 10 53.57 -3.31 36.83
C ARG A 10 54.98 -3.73 37.22
N HIS A 11 55.22 -3.99 38.52
CA HIS A 11 56.51 -4.50 38.97
C HIS A 11 56.81 -5.88 38.37
N LEU A 12 55.83 -6.78 38.42
CA LEU A 12 55.89 -8.11 37.85
C LEU A 12 56.11 -8.07 36.33
N GLU A 13 55.46 -7.13 35.63
CA GLU A 13 55.72 -6.86 34.21
C GLU A 13 57.14 -6.35 33.94
N SER A 14 57.71 -5.55 34.84
CA SER A 14 59.05 -4.98 34.63
C SER A 14 60.20 -5.96 34.94
N GLN A 15 60.06 -6.75 36.01
CA GLN A 15 61.16 -7.58 36.54
C GLN A 15 61.01 -9.06 36.18
N HIS A 16 59.78 -9.56 36.07
CA HIS A 16 59.48 -10.99 35.99
C HIS A 16 58.59 -11.36 34.80
N ALA A 17 58.51 -10.51 33.78
CA ALA A 17 57.65 -10.76 32.63
C ALA A 17 57.97 -12.11 31.96
N GLY A 18 59.23 -12.44 31.70
CA GLY A 18 59.60 -13.68 31.01
C GLY A 18 59.11 -14.94 31.72
N GLU A 19 59.36 -15.03 33.03
CA GLU A 19 58.96 -16.17 33.87
C GLU A 19 57.44 -16.28 34.00
N TYR A 20 56.77 -15.15 34.21
CA TYR A 20 55.32 -15.10 34.24
C TYR A 20 54.70 -15.52 32.90
N LYS A 21 55.31 -15.09 31.78
CA LYS A 21 54.85 -15.45 30.44
C LYS A 21 54.95 -16.95 30.17
N LYS A 22 56.04 -17.57 30.62
CA LYS A 22 56.22 -19.02 30.55
C LYS A 22 55.18 -19.76 31.38
N SER A 23 54.97 -19.33 32.63
CA SER A 23 54.01 -19.95 33.54
C SER A 23 52.56 -19.88 33.04
N TYR A 24 52.12 -18.77 32.42
CA TYR A 24 50.74 -18.73 31.89
C TYR A 24 50.60 -19.65 30.66
N SER A 25 51.63 -19.77 29.82
CA SER A 25 51.55 -20.57 28.60
C SER A 25 51.39 -22.07 28.90
N GLU A 26 51.94 -22.51 30.03
CA GLU A 26 51.82 -23.88 30.53
C GLU A 26 50.47 -24.14 31.22
N ASN A 27 49.90 -23.11 31.86
CA ASN A 27 48.67 -23.24 32.67
C ASN A 27 47.37 -22.81 31.94
N GLY A 28 47.46 -22.26 30.73
CA GLY A 28 46.30 -21.92 29.89
C GLY A 28 45.46 -20.73 30.35
N PHE A 29 45.96 -19.91 31.28
CA PHE A 29 45.26 -18.71 31.76
C PHE A 29 45.57 -17.47 30.91
N GLN A 30 44.65 -16.50 30.92
CA GLN A 30 44.84 -15.23 30.22
C GLN A 30 45.83 -14.32 30.96
N SER A 31 46.84 -13.80 30.25
CA SER A 31 47.80 -12.85 30.82
C SER A 31 47.10 -11.57 31.27
N MET A 32 47.30 -11.21 32.55
CA MET A 32 46.82 -9.97 33.15
C MET A 32 47.90 -8.87 33.22
N LEU A 33 49.05 -9.09 32.58
CA LEU A 33 50.07 -8.05 32.50
C LEU A 33 49.50 -6.78 31.83
N PRO A 34 49.80 -5.58 32.34
CA PRO A 34 49.21 -4.35 31.84
C PRO A 34 49.28 -4.16 30.32
N LYS A 35 50.40 -4.52 29.67
CA LYS A 35 50.55 -4.45 28.21
C LYS A 35 49.64 -5.45 27.49
N ASP A 36 49.61 -6.70 27.93
CA ASP A 36 48.84 -7.77 27.30
C ASP A 36 47.33 -7.50 27.49
N ALA A 37 46.90 -7.06 28.68
CA ALA A 37 45.53 -6.65 28.96
C ALA A 37 45.08 -5.45 28.10
N LYS A 38 45.98 -4.50 27.84
CA LYS A 38 45.72 -3.38 26.93
C LYS A 38 45.53 -3.86 25.49
N GLN A 39 46.37 -4.79 25.02
CA GLN A 39 46.25 -5.40 23.70
C GLN A 39 44.94 -6.18 23.54
N HIS A 40 44.56 -6.98 24.54
CA HIS A 40 43.28 -7.68 24.54
C HIS A 40 42.08 -6.73 24.41
N ARG A 41 42.11 -5.59 25.11
CA ARG A 41 41.06 -4.56 24.98
C ARG A 41 41.05 -3.91 23.60
N GLN A 42 42.20 -3.72 22.97
CA GLN A 42 42.30 -3.17 21.61
C GLN A 42 41.77 -4.14 20.57
N MET A 43 42.21 -5.41 20.61
CA MET A 43 41.68 -6.47 19.74
C MET A 43 40.18 -6.67 19.92
N ALA A 44 39.68 -6.59 21.16
CA ALA A 44 38.24 -6.64 21.42
C ALA A 44 37.50 -5.43 20.82
N LYS A 45 38.07 -4.22 20.88
CA LYS A 45 37.51 -3.02 20.24
C LYS A 45 37.52 -3.10 18.72
N GLU A 46 38.59 -3.63 18.13
CA GLU A 46 38.69 -3.87 16.68
C GLU A 46 37.67 -4.93 16.22
N LYS A 47 37.47 -5.99 17.01
CA LYS A 47 36.45 -7.02 16.76
C LYS A 47 35.02 -6.51 17.01
N LEU A 48 34.85 -5.49 17.87
CA LEU A 48 33.60 -4.79 18.16
C LEU A 48 33.38 -3.56 17.25
N LEU A 49 34.15 -3.40 16.17
CA LEU A 49 33.75 -2.54 15.05
C LEU A 49 32.51 -3.18 14.42
N GLN A 50 31.38 -2.98 15.09
CA GLN A 50 30.06 -3.33 14.64
C GLN A 50 29.90 -2.70 13.26
N SER A 51 29.74 -3.53 12.23
CA SER A 51 29.37 -3.05 10.90
C SER A 51 28.15 -2.15 11.08
N THR A 52 28.26 -0.90 10.64
CA THR A 52 27.13 0.04 10.65
C THR A 52 25.93 -0.66 10.03
N LEU A 53 24.77 -0.52 10.67
CA LEU A 53 23.54 -1.25 10.35
C LEU A 53 22.95 -0.89 8.97
N ASP A 54 23.69 -0.10 8.19
CA ASP A 54 23.34 0.45 6.88
C ASP A 54 23.22 -0.64 5.79
N GLY A 55 23.89 -1.79 5.96
CA GLY A 55 23.86 -2.88 4.97
C GLY A 55 22.47 -3.47 4.73
N ASN A 56 21.56 -3.36 5.70
CA ASN A 56 20.19 -3.90 5.62
C ASN A 56 19.11 -2.80 5.62
N MET A 57 19.48 -1.52 5.59
CA MET A 57 18.50 -0.44 5.52
C MET A 57 18.06 -0.21 4.08
N VAL A 58 16.89 -0.74 3.73
CA VAL A 58 16.22 -0.35 2.49
C VAL A 58 15.74 1.09 2.65
N LYS A 59 16.20 1.99 1.77
CA LYS A 59 15.64 3.34 1.65
C LYS A 59 14.15 3.23 1.33
N VAL A 60 13.30 3.33 2.35
CA VAL A 60 11.85 3.42 2.18
C VAL A 60 11.58 4.70 1.40
N LYS A 61 10.96 4.58 0.21
CA LYS A 61 10.53 5.75 -0.55
C LYS A 61 9.69 6.63 0.38
N PRO A 62 9.93 7.96 0.43
CA PRO A 62 9.14 8.84 1.29
C PRO A 62 7.66 8.64 0.97
N LYS A 63 6.90 8.23 1.98
CA LYS A 63 5.45 8.07 1.87
C LYS A 63 4.89 9.46 1.57
N VAL A 64 4.29 9.64 0.39
CA VAL A 64 3.60 10.88 0.05
C VAL A 64 2.59 11.14 1.17
N PRO A 65 2.57 12.33 1.78
CA PRO A 65 1.65 12.63 2.86
C PRO A 65 0.22 12.47 2.33
N VAL A 66 -0.49 11.46 2.86
CA VAL A 66 -1.91 11.26 2.59
C VAL A 66 -2.63 12.37 3.35
N ILE A 67 -3.24 13.32 2.63
CA ILE A 67 -4.07 14.35 3.25
C ILE A 67 -5.21 13.60 3.96
N PRO A 68 -5.33 13.68 5.29
CA PRO A 68 -6.41 13.03 6.00
C PRO A 68 -7.74 13.62 5.53
N TYR A 69 -8.76 12.77 5.47
CA TYR A 69 -10.11 13.22 5.12
C TYR A 69 -10.55 14.34 6.06
N SER A 70 -10.96 15.46 5.49
CA SER A 70 -11.71 16.51 6.17
C SER A 70 -12.93 16.84 5.33
N HIS A 71 -14.06 17.10 5.98
CA HIS A 71 -15.29 17.43 5.26
C HIS A 71 -15.13 18.68 4.38
N ALA A 72 -14.41 19.69 4.87
CA ALA A 72 -14.15 20.92 4.13
C ALA A 72 -13.30 20.68 2.87
N ASN A 73 -12.23 19.89 2.99
CA ASN A 73 -11.35 19.58 1.85
C ASN A 73 -12.09 18.75 0.80
N PHE A 74 -12.90 17.79 1.23
CA PHE A 74 -13.72 16.99 0.32
C PHE A 74 -14.72 17.87 -0.42
N LEU A 75 -15.47 18.71 0.31
CA LEU A 75 -16.46 19.61 -0.28
C LEU A 75 -15.82 20.56 -1.30
N GLN A 76 -14.67 21.15 -0.97
CA GLN A 76 -13.94 22.02 -1.90
C GLN A 76 -13.54 21.27 -3.17
N ALA A 77 -12.90 20.11 -3.04
CA ALA A 77 -12.46 19.30 -4.19
C ALA A 77 -13.64 18.86 -5.06
N THR A 78 -14.77 18.51 -4.44
CA THR A 78 -16.01 18.17 -5.16
C THR A 78 -16.54 19.36 -5.95
N LEU A 79 -16.59 20.56 -5.36
CA LEU A 79 -17.06 21.76 -6.05
C LEU A 79 -16.13 22.14 -7.22
N GLU A 80 -14.82 22.10 -7.01
CA GLU A 80 -13.83 22.34 -8.07
C GLU A 80 -13.99 21.36 -9.23
N TRP A 81 -14.17 20.07 -8.94
CA TRP A 81 -14.43 19.05 -9.95
C TRP A 81 -15.72 19.35 -10.73
N MET A 82 -16.82 19.68 -10.04
CA MET A 82 -18.10 19.97 -10.68
C MET A 82 -18.04 21.17 -11.61
N ILE A 83 -17.41 22.27 -11.17
CA ILE A 83 -17.24 23.49 -11.98
C ILE A 83 -16.36 23.18 -13.20
N ALA A 84 -15.24 22.48 -13.00
CA ALA A 84 -14.30 22.17 -14.08
C ALA A 84 -14.89 21.25 -15.16
N THR A 85 -15.87 20.42 -14.81
CA THR A 85 -16.46 19.41 -15.71
C THR A 85 -17.92 19.70 -16.07
N ASP A 86 -18.42 20.88 -15.71
CA ASP A 86 -19.79 21.36 -15.93
C ASP A 86 -20.84 20.31 -15.52
N GLN A 87 -20.62 19.68 -14.35
CA GLN A 87 -21.50 18.64 -13.86
C GLN A 87 -22.72 19.26 -13.18
N PRO A 88 -23.91 18.71 -13.44
CA PRO A 88 -25.12 19.25 -12.85
C PRO A 88 -25.23 18.89 -11.36
N LEU A 89 -25.89 19.74 -10.56
CA LEU A 89 -25.90 19.64 -9.08
C LEU A 89 -26.43 18.29 -8.54
N TRP A 90 -27.45 17.73 -9.20
CA TRP A 90 -28.01 16.41 -8.88
C TRP A 90 -27.03 15.24 -9.04
N ALA A 91 -25.89 15.40 -9.72
CA ALA A 91 -24.91 14.32 -9.89
C ALA A 91 -24.38 13.80 -8.54
N LEU A 92 -24.25 14.67 -7.53
CA LEU A 92 -23.81 14.29 -6.18
C LEU A 92 -24.85 13.45 -5.41
N GLN A 93 -26.13 13.58 -5.77
CA GLN A 93 -27.22 12.82 -5.16
C GLN A 93 -27.40 11.45 -5.82
N HIS A 94 -26.78 11.22 -6.98
CA HIS A 94 -26.92 9.97 -7.70
C HIS A 94 -26.30 8.80 -6.90
N PRO A 95 -27.02 7.69 -6.67
CA PRO A 95 -26.55 6.60 -5.81
C PRO A 95 -25.26 5.95 -6.33
N ALA A 96 -25.05 5.91 -7.65
CA ALA A 96 -23.80 5.37 -8.21
C ALA A 96 -22.58 6.24 -7.87
N TYR A 97 -22.73 7.57 -7.79
CA TYR A 97 -21.67 8.46 -7.37
C TYR A 97 -21.31 8.22 -5.90
N GLN A 98 -22.31 8.15 -5.02
CA GLN A 98 -22.11 7.86 -3.60
C GLN A 98 -21.44 6.51 -3.38
N ASN A 99 -21.84 5.47 -4.13
CA ASN A 99 -21.22 4.16 -4.06
C ASN A 99 -19.75 4.19 -4.50
N MET A 100 -19.42 4.93 -5.57
CA MET A 100 -18.04 5.11 -6.02
C MET A 100 -17.18 5.73 -4.92
N ILE A 101 -17.66 6.79 -4.25
CA ILE A 101 -16.94 7.44 -3.14
C ILE A 101 -16.80 6.49 -1.94
N HIS A 102 -17.83 5.73 -1.60
CA HIS A 102 -17.79 4.76 -0.50
C HIS A 102 -16.80 3.60 -0.77
N VAL A 103 -16.71 3.13 -2.00
CA VAL A 103 -15.70 2.15 -2.41
C VAL A 103 -14.29 2.75 -2.33
N ALA A 104 -14.12 3.97 -2.84
CA ALA A 104 -12.86 4.70 -2.79
C ALA A 104 -12.38 4.97 -1.36
N SER A 105 -13.27 5.41 -0.45
CA SER A 105 -12.92 5.74 0.93
C SER A 105 -12.46 4.54 1.75
N ARG A 106 -12.82 3.32 1.32
CA ARG A 106 -12.40 2.06 1.96
C ARG A 106 -11.10 1.49 1.39
N ALA A 107 -10.54 2.09 0.34
CA ALA A 107 -9.28 1.64 -0.23
C ALA A 107 -8.12 1.89 0.75
N MET A 108 -7.40 0.82 1.11
CA MET A 108 -6.19 0.92 1.95
C MET A 108 -4.97 1.43 1.15
N THR A 109 -5.06 1.37 -0.18
CA THR A 109 -4.00 1.72 -1.11
C THR A 109 -4.42 2.88 -2.01
N THR A 110 -3.46 3.43 -2.75
CA THR A 110 -3.73 4.47 -3.74
C THR A 110 -4.71 3.97 -4.80
N ILE A 111 -5.82 4.68 -4.95
CA ILE A 111 -6.84 4.39 -5.97
C ILE A 111 -6.24 4.69 -7.35
N GLN A 112 -6.29 3.70 -8.24
CA GLN A 112 -5.89 3.86 -9.64
C GLN A 112 -7.12 4.26 -10.46
N ILE A 113 -7.15 5.49 -10.96
CA ILE A 113 -8.24 5.97 -11.82
C ILE A 113 -7.99 5.42 -13.24
N PRO A 114 -8.95 4.68 -13.84
CA PRO A 114 -8.76 4.10 -15.16
C PRO A 114 -8.69 5.18 -16.24
N ASN A 115 -7.86 4.92 -17.27
CA ASN A 115 -7.78 5.79 -18.45
C ASN A 115 -9.01 5.59 -19.36
N ARG A 116 -9.39 6.63 -20.13
CA ARG A 116 -10.48 6.66 -21.10
C ARG A 116 -10.60 5.39 -21.96
N LYS A 117 -9.48 4.86 -22.47
CA LYS A 117 -9.50 3.64 -23.30
C LYS A 117 -9.98 2.41 -22.51
N VAL A 118 -9.46 2.24 -21.30
CA VAL A 118 -9.85 1.15 -20.39
C VAL A 118 -11.30 1.31 -19.97
N THR A 119 -11.70 2.52 -19.57
CA THR A 119 -13.08 2.82 -19.18
C THR A 119 -14.06 2.52 -20.31
N ARG A 120 -13.75 2.94 -21.55
CA ARG A 120 -14.59 2.64 -22.72
C ARG A 120 -14.72 1.14 -22.95
N GLN A 121 -13.61 0.40 -22.89
CA GLN A 121 -13.64 -1.04 -23.08
C GLN A 121 -14.51 -1.71 -22.01
N GLU A 122 -14.38 -1.29 -20.76
CA GLU A 122 -15.13 -1.90 -19.66
C GLU A 122 -16.64 -1.60 -19.73
N ILE A 123 -17.01 -0.40 -20.18
CA ILE A 123 -18.42 -0.08 -20.48
C ILE A 123 -18.97 -1.03 -21.56
N MET A 124 -18.23 -1.25 -22.64
CA MET A 124 -18.65 -2.18 -23.69
C MET A 124 -18.75 -3.61 -23.17
N ASN A 125 -17.80 -4.06 -22.35
CA ASN A 125 -17.82 -5.38 -21.73
C ASN A 125 -19.06 -5.57 -20.84
N MET A 126 -19.39 -4.58 -20.00
CA MET A 126 -20.59 -4.60 -19.17
C MET A 126 -21.87 -4.64 -20.02
N PHE A 127 -21.90 -3.86 -21.10
CA PHE A 127 -23.04 -3.86 -22.02
C PHE A 127 -23.23 -5.23 -22.70
N TRP A 128 -22.15 -5.85 -23.18
CA TRP A 128 -22.24 -7.18 -23.80
C TRP A 128 -22.72 -8.25 -22.82
N LYS A 129 -22.19 -8.26 -21.59
CA LYS A 129 -22.66 -9.16 -20.52
C LYS A 129 -24.15 -8.96 -20.25
N PHE A 130 -24.60 -7.71 -20.17
CA PHE A 130 -26.02 -7.42 -20.00
C PHE A 130 -26.86 -7.99 -21.14
N ILE A 131 -26.42 -7.84 -22.40
CA ILE A 131 -27.11 -8.42 -23.56
C ILE A 131 -27.12 -9.95 -23.52
N GLU A 132 -26.02 -10.60 -23.12
CA GLU A 132 -25.94 -12.06 -22.97
C GLU A 132 -26.88 -12.58 -21.89
N ASP A 133 -26.87 -11.97 -20.70
CA ASP A 133 -27.78 -12.30 -19.59
C ASP A 133 -29.25 -12.12 -20.02
N THR A 134 -29.51 -11.03 -20.74
CA THR A 134 -30.84 -10.69 -21.26
C THR A 134 -31.30 -11.72 -22.30
N LYS A 135 -30.42 -12.15 -23.21
CA LYS A 135 -30.71 -13.24 -24.14
C LYS A 135 -31.04 -14.53 -23.39
N GLY A 136 -30.26 -14.90 -22.38
CA GLY A 136 -30.52 -16.08 -21.56
C GLY A 136 -31.91 -16.06 -20.90
N ARG A 137 -32.30 -14.89 -20.37
CA ARG A 137 -33.62 -14.69 -19.74
C ARG A 137 -34.78 -14.68 -20.73
N PHE A 138 -34.58 -14.19 -21.95
CA PHE A 138 -35.62 -14.16 -22.99
C PHE A 138 -35.63 -15.37 -23.93
N ASN A 139 -34.68 -16.31 -23.79
CA ASN A 139 -34.66 -17.57 -24.53
C ASN A 139 -35.71 -18.58 -24.02
N VAL A 140 -36.48 -18.22 -22.99
CA VAL A 140 -37.72 -18.88 -22.57
C VAL A 140 -38.90 -18.04 -23.06
N MET A 141 -39.38 -18.35 -24.28
CA MET A 141 -40.72 -18.12 -24.85
C MET A 141 -41.45 -16.78 -24.52
N LEU A 142 -41.71 -15.94 -25.54
CA LEU A 142 -43.05 -15.44 -25.95
C LEU A 142 -42.97 -14.18 -26.85
N HIS A 143 -43.65 -14.29 -28.00
CA HIS A 143 -44.19 -13.25 -28.89
C HIS A 143 -43.83 -11.78 -28.58
N PHE A 144 -42.75 -11.28 -29.21
CA PHE A 144 -42.34 -9.88 -29.15
C PHE A 144 -43.30 -8.99 -29.94
N SER A 145 -44.10 -8.16 -29.27
CA SER A 145 -44.81 -7.05 -29.90
C SER A 145 -43.92 -5.80 -29.81
N LEU A 146 -43.36 -5.38 -30.94
CA LEU A 146 -42.60 -4.13 -31.04
C LEU A 146 -43.57 -2.94 -31.13
N PHE A 147 -43.63 -2.14 -30.06
CA PHE A 147 -44.18 -0.79 -30.14
C PHE A 147 -43.02 0.20 -30.26
N CYS A 148 -42.81 0.75 -31.46
CA CYS A 148 -41.87 1.84 -31.67
C CYS A 148 -42.55 3.16 -31.28
N PHE A 149 -42.17 3.75 -30.15
CA PHE A 149 -42.51 5.13 -29.83
C PHE A 149 -41.46 6.05 -30.46
N LEU A 150 -41.84 6.72 -31.55
CA LEU A 150 -41.07 7.82 -32.11
C LEU A 150 -41.27 9.05 -31.21
N PHE A 151 -40.28 9.36 -30.39
CA PHE A 151 -40.21 10.69 -29.78
C PHE A 151 -39.44 11.61 -30.73
N ASP A 152 -40.17 12.49 -31.40
CA ASP A 152 -39.60 13.63 -32.12
C ASP A 152 -38.97 14.61 -31.12
N ILE A 153 -37.66 14.52 -30.96
CA ILE A 153 -36.85 15.63 -30.47
C ILE A 153 -36.13 16.19 -31.69
N SER A 154 -36.53 17.38 -32.08
CA SER A 154 -36.03 18.10 -33.26
C SER A 154 -34.48 18.04 -33.30
N TYR A 155 -33.96 17.53 -34.42
CA TYR A 155 -32.53 17.37 -34.75
C TYR A 155 -31.76 16.20 -34.11
N SER A 156 -32.33 15.00 -34.12
CA SER A 156 -31.64 13.74 -34.48
C SER A 156 -32.63 12.59 -34.36
N LEU A 157 -32.83 11.82 -35.44
CA LEU A 157 -33.64 10.60 -35.44
C LEU A 157 -33.00 9.53 -34.54
N LEU A 158 -33.29 9.58 -33.24
CA LEU A 158 -32.96 8.54 -32.28
C LEU A 158 -34.11 7.54 -32.25
N LEU A 159 -33.94 6.42 -32.97
CA LEU A 159 -34.83 5.27 -32.82
C LEU A 159 -34.52 4.58 -31.48
N ALA A 160 -35.30 4.89 -30.45
CA ALA A 160 -35.30 4.14 -29.20
C ALA A 160 -36.27 2.96 -29.33
N VAL A 161 -35.73 1.73 -29.41
CA VAL A 161 -36.53 0.50 -29.34
C VAL A 161 -36.60 0.07 -27.89
N GLN A 162 -37.77 0.27 -27.26
CA GLN A 162 -38.01 -0.18 -25.88
C GLN A 162 -38.79 -1.49 -25.89
N ALA A 163 -38.15 -2.56 -25.43
CA ALA A 163 -38.79 -3.86 -25.26
C ALA A 163 -39.54 -3.91 -23.92
N HIS A 164 -40.87 -4.07 -23.96
CA HIS A 164 -41.67 -4.33 -22.76
C HIS A 164 -42.05 -5.82 -22.70
N CYS A 165 -41.51 -6.54 -21.73
CA CYS A 165 -42.05 -7.86 -21.36
C CYS A 165 -43.19 -7.68 -20.37
N ARG A 166 -44.40 -8.03 -20.80
CA ARG A 166 -45.57 -8.12 -19.92
C ARG A 166 -45.47 -9.46 -19.16
N PRO A 167 -45.44 -9.48 -17.82
CA PRO A 167 -45.55 -10.74 -17.10
C PRO A 167 -46.92 -11.36 -17.40
N HIS A 168 -46.93 -12.62 -17.82
CA HIS A 168 -48.16 -13.38 -18.00
C HIS A 168 -48.73 -13.67 -16.60
N ILE A 169 -49.69 -12.85 -16.16
CA ILE A 169 -50.43 -13.09 -14.93
C ILE A 169 -51.30 -14.32 -15.19
N TYR A 170 -50.90 -15.48 -14.69
CA TYR A 170 -51.81 -16.60 -14.55
C TYR A 170 -52.80 -16.25 -13.44
N HIS A 171 -54.04 -15.94 -13.82
CA HIS A 171 -55.16 -15.94 -12.88
C HIS A 171 -55.38 -17.39 -12.44
N MET A 172 -55.17 -17.65 -11.14
CA MET A 172 -55.75 -18.79 -10.43
C MET A 172 -57.15 -18.41 -9.95
#